data_AF-A0A6M6DJN4-F1
#
_entry.id   AF-A0A6M6DJN4-F1
#
_cell.length_a   1.000
_cell.length_b   1.000
_cell.length_c   1.000
_cell.angle_alpha   90.00
_cell.angle_beta   90.00
_cell.angle_gamma   90.00
#
_symmetry.space_group_name_H-M   'P 1'
#
loop_
_entity.id
_entity.type
_entity.pdbx_description
1 polymer ?
#
loop_
_entity_poly.entity_id
_entity_poly.type
_entity_poly.pdbx_seq_one_letter_code
_entity_poly.pdbx_strand_id
1 'polypeptide(L)'
;MMKCSYCDSDNNLRDKACSVCRAPLHIKRPQLKEYVSLQDSALSFQELQVFHTYDLLILLRLVREERSKSYNLMRTVQKAPEGAEIDKSVIEFGESEYRLYTARMKLIEGLLVDRMGYKPKRVDDKLLAALKQRIESN
;
A
#
# COMPACT_ATOMS: atom_id res chain seq x y z
N MET A 1 28.68 -9.40 15.68
CA MET A 1 27.64 -8.90 16.60
C MET A 1 26.61 -8.14 15.78
N MET A 2 25.33 -8.20 16.13
CA MET A 2 24.27 -7.41 15.49
C MET A 2 23.39 -6.75 16.54
N LYS A 3 22.93 -5.52 16.27
CA LYS A 3 22.01 -4.81 17.15
C LYS A 3 20.56 -5.15 16.80
N CYS A 4 19.75 -5.34 17.83
CA CYS A 4 18.30 -5.46 17.66
C CYS A 4 17.72 -4.13 17.20
N SER A 5 16.98 -4.12 16.10
CA SER A 5 16.38 -2.91 15.53
C SER A 5 15.24 -2.30 16.37
N TYR A 6 14.83 -2.94 17.47
CA TYR A 6 13.74 -2.48 18.35
C TYR A 6 14.21 -1.98 19.71
N CYS A 7 15.27 -2.56 20.28
CA CYS A 7 15.73 -2.26 21.64
C CYS A 7 17.24 -2.06 21.75
N ASP A 8 17.95 -2.01 20.62
CA ASP A 8 19.39 -1.76 20.49
C ASP A 8 20.34 -2.70 21.23
N SER A 9 19.83 -3.76 21.84
CA SER A 9 20.65 -4.79 22.50
C SER A 9 21.54 -5.53 21.51
N ASP A 10 22.73 -5.91 21.94
CA ASP A 10 23.68 -6.71 21.16
C ASP A 10 23.29 -8.20 21.14
N ASN A 11 23.38 -8.82 19.97
CA ASN A 11 23.06 -10.22 19.72
C ASN A 11 24.10 -10.89 18.82
N ASN A 12 24.13 -12.22 18.79
CA ASN A 12 24.97 -12.96 17.86
C ASN A 12 24.37 -12.92 16.46
N LEU A 13 25.21 -12.98 15.43
CA LEU A 13 24.77 -12.97 14.02
C LEU A 13 23.91 -14.17 13.63
N ARG A 14 23.97 -15.27 14.42
CA ARG A 14 23.21 -16.50 14.18
C ARG A 14 21.88 -16.53 14.93
N ASP A 15 21.64 -15.57 15.83
CA ASP A 15 20.43 -15.52 16.64
C ASP A 15 19.25 -15.13 15.76
N LYS A 16 18.17 -15.92 15.78
CA LYS A 16 16.96 -15.62 14.99
C LYS A 16 16.11 -14.51 15.64
N ALA A 17 16.20 -14.36 16.96
CA ALA A 17 15.41 -13.44 17.75
C ALA A 17 16.28 -12.78 18.82
N CYS A 18 15.92 -11.54 19.19
CA CYS A 18 16.65 -10.78 20.19
C CYS A 18 16.60 -11.48 21.56
N SER A 19 17.75 -11.56 22.23
CA SER A 19 17.85 -12.12 23.57
C SER A 19 16.99 -11.38 24.60
N VAL A 20 16.80 -10.06 24.42
CA VAL A 20 16.07 -9.18 25.35
C VAL A 20 14.59 -9.09 24.99
N CYS A 21 14.25 -8.46 23.85
CA CYS A 21 12.85 -8.20 23.50
C CYS A 21 12.18 -9.31 22.67
N ARG A 22 12.92 -10.37 22.31
CA ARG A 22 12.46 -11.49 21.48
C ARG A 22 12.00 -11.11 20.06
N ALA A 23 12.20 -9.86 19.65
CA ALA A 23 11.91 -9.41 18.29
C ALA A 23 12.78 -10.15 17.27
N PRO A 24 12.25 -10.47 16.08
CA PRO A 24 13.01 -11.14 15.04
C PRO A 24 14.16 -10.26 14.53
N LEU A 25 15.36 -10.83 14.43
CA LEU A 25 16.58 -10.08 14.14
C LEU A 25 16.85 -9.88 12.65
N HIS A 26 16.38 -10.79 11.80
CA HIS A 26 16.63 -10.77 10.35
C HIS A 26 15.46 -10.22 9.52
N ILE A 27 14.47 -9.60 10.16
CA ILE A 27 13.35 -8.96 9.47
C ILE A 27 13.67 -7.48 9.25
N LYS A 28 13.52 -7.03 8.00
CA LYS A 28 13.66 -5.61 7.65
C LYS A 28 12.49 -4.83 8.23
N ARG A 29 12.80 -3.81 9.03
CA ARG A 29 11.79 -2.85 9.49
C ARG A 29 11.25 -2.06 8.29
N PRO A 30 9.95 -1.70 8.31
CA PRO A 30 9.40 -0.73 7.38
C PRO A 30 10.28 0.52 7.22
N GLN A 31 10.63 0.89 5.99
CA GLN A 31 11.45 2.06 5.67
C GLN A 31 10.66 3.06 4.84
N LEU A 32 10.91 4.35 5.10
CA LEU A 32 10.33 5.44 4.32
C LEU A 32 10.97 5.46 2.93
N LYS A 33 10.13 5.52 1.89
CA LYS A 33 10.57 5.70 0.51
C LYS A 33 10.68 7.18 0.19
N GLU A 34 11.62 7.50 -0.70
CA GLU A 34 11.71 8.84 -1.29
C GLU A 34 10.47 9.17 -2.13
N TYR A 35 9.97 8.19 -2.87
CA TYR A 35 8.82 8.33 -3.74
C TYR A 35 7.95 7.06 -3.76
N VAL A 36 6.63 7.26 -3.86
CA VAL A 36 5.62 6.21 -4.01
C VAL A 36 4.80 6.50 -5.25
N SER A 37 4.67 5.49 -6.10
CA SER A 37 3.96 5.53 -7.38
C SER A 37 2.84 4.50 -7.41
N LEU A 38 1.94 4.62 -8.38
CA LEU A 38 0.89 3.60 -8.59
C LEU A 38 1.49 2.23 -8.97
N GLN A 39 2.63 2.21 -9.64
CA GLN A 39 3.31 0.98 -10.07
C GLN A 39 3.73 0.11 -8.88
N ASP A 40 4.00 0.73 -7.72
CA ASP A 40 4.30 0.00 -6.48
C ASP A 40 3.13 -0.92 -6.05
N SER A 41 1.91 -0.68 -6.52
CA SER A 41 0.77 -1.56 -6.24
C SER A 41 0.92 -2.97 -6.84
N ALA A 42 1.78 -3.12 -7.85
CA ALA A 42 2.08 -4.40 -8.48
C ALA A 42 2.99 -5.31 -7.63
N LEU A 43 3.71 -4.72 -6.65
CA LEU A 43 4.65 -5.44 -5.79
C LEU A 43 3.97 -6.54 -4.97
N SER A 44 4.77 -7.52 -4.56
CA SER A 44 4.34 -8.63 -3.72
C SER A 44 4.04 -8.20 -2.28
N PHE A 45 3.37 -9.06 -1.51
CA PHE A 45 3.19 -8.86 -0.08
C PHE A 45 4.54 -8.65 0.63
N GLN A 46 5.56 -9.45 0.29
CA GLN A 46 6.87 -9.42 0.93
C GLN A 46 7.62 -8.10 0.70
N GLU A 47 7.36 -7.44 -0.43
CA GLU A 47 7.92 -6.13 -0.76
C GLU A 47 7.10 -5.00 -0.13
N LEU A 48 5.77 -5.08 -0.13
CA LEU A 48 4.93 -4.05 0.49
C LEU A 48 5.01 -4.04 2.02
N GLN A 49 5.25 -5.19 2.66
CA GLN A 49 5.39 -5.25 4.12
C GLN A 49 6.62 -4.47 4.64
N VAL A 50 7.58 -4.11 3.78
CA VAL A 50 8.74 -3.28 4.16
C VAL A 50 8.56 -1.80 3.83
N PHE A 51 7.43 -1.38 3.28
CA PHE A 51 7.12 0.04 3.08
C PHE A 51 6.75 0.69 4.40
N HIS A 52 7.10 1.95 4.63
CA HIS A 52 6.62 2.69 5.80
C HIS A 52 5.09 2.81 5.78
N THR A 53 4.46 2.93 6.96
CA THR A 53 3.00 3.08 7.06
C THR A 53 2.50 4.32 6.30
N TYR A 54 3.29 5.39 6.31
CA TYR A 54 3.04 6.59 5.51
C TYR A 54 2.97 6.29 4.00
N ASP A 55 3.92 5.51 3.49
CA ASP A 55 3.99 5.16 2.07
C ASP A 55 2.81 4.27 1.66
N LEU A 56 2.40 3.34 2.52
CA LEU A 56 1.19 2.53 2.31
C LEU A 56 -0.08 3.39 2.24
N LEU A 57 -0.16 4.49 3.01
CA LEU A 57 -1.30 5.42 2.93
C LEU A 57 -1.31 6.15 1.58
N ILE A 58 -0.15 6.63 1.10
CA ILE A 58 -0.03 7.25 -0.23
C ILE A 58 -0.46 6.24 -1.30
N LEU A 59 0.09 5.02 -1.25
CA LEU A 59 -0.23 3.98 -2.22
C LEU A 59 -1.72 3.62 -2.20
N LEU A 60 -2.33 3.53 -1.01
CA LEU A 60 -3.77 3.31 -0.87
C LEU A 60 -4.59 4.41 -1.57
N ARG A 61 -4.16 5.68 -1.47
CA ARG A 61 -4.82 6.80 -2.15
C ARG A 61 -4.76 6.60 -3.68
N LEU A 62 -3.58 6.36 -4.22
CA LEU A 62 -3.36 6.16 -5.66
C LEU A 62 -4.19 4.98 -6.21
N VAL A 63 -4.19 3.85 -5.51
CA VAL A 63 -4.96 2.66 -5.93
C VAL A 63 -6.46 2.91 -5.86
N ARG A 64 -6.96 3.66 -4.87
CA ARG A 64 -8.38 4.04 -4.78
C ARG A 64 -8.80 4.98 -5.89
N GLU A 65 -7.95 5.92 -6.26
CA GLU A 65 -8.16 6.81 -7.39
C GLU A 65 -8.25 6.00 -8.69
N GLU A 66 -7.29 5.09 -8.93
CA GLU A 66 -7.28 4.30 -10.17
C GLU A 66 -8.45 3.33 -10.25
N ARG A 67 -8.78 2.63 -9.16
CA ARG A 67 -9.98 1.79 -9.08
C ARG A 67 -11.26 2.58 -9.40
N SER A 68 -11.35 3.82 -8.93
CA SER A 68 -12.50 4.70 -9.21
C SER A 68 -12.57 5.06 -10.70
N LYS A 69 -11.42 5.32 -11.34
CA LYS A 69 -11.36 5.56 -12.78
C LYS A 69 -11.80 4.34 -13.58
N SER A 70 -11.29 3.14 -13.27
CA SER A 70 -11.71 1.90 -13.96
C SER A 70 -13.22 1.66 -13.80
N TYR A 71 -13.76 1.92 -12.60
CA TYR A 71 -15.21 1.83 -12.36
C TYR A 71 -16.02 2.82 -13.19
N ASN A 72 -15.57 4.08 -13.25
CA ASN A 72 -16.25 5.11 -14.02
C ASN A 72 -16.18 4.85 -15.53
N LEU A 73 -15.06 4.30 -16.03
CA LEU A 73 -14.91 3.87 -17.42
C LEU A 73 -15.96 2.81 -17.77
N MET A 74 -16.04 1.72 -17.00
CA MET A 74 -17.05 0.68 -17.19
C MET A 74 -18.47 1.25 -17.20
N ARG A 75 -18.78 2.16 -16.25
CA ARG A 75 -20.11 2.75 -16.13
C ARG A 75 -20.46 3.69 -17.29
N THR A 76 -19.47 4.41 -17.82
CA THR A 76 -19.66 5.32 -18.97
C THR A 76 -19.99 4.50 -20.20
N VAL A 77 -19.25 3.41 -20.41
CA VAL A 77 -19.45 2.50 -21.52
C VAL A 77 -20.83 1.84 -21.46
N GLN A 78 -21.26 1.37 -20.29
CA GLN A 78 -22.60 0.79 -20.10
C GLN A 78 -23.77 1.76 -20.37
N LYS A 79 -23.52 3.07 -20.30
CA LYS A 79 -24.54 4.12 -20.50
C LYS A 79 -24.56 4.71 -21.90
N ALA A 80 -23.70 4.24 -22.80
CA ALA A 80 -23.64 4.78 -24.15
C ALA A 80 -24.96 4.50 -24.90
N PRO A 81 -25.41 5.43 -25.77
CA PRO A 81 -26.63 5.25 -26.56
C PRO A 81 -26.57 3.98 -27.43
N GLU A 82 -27.73 3.37 -27.66
CA GLU A 82 -27.87 2.30 -28.64
C GLU A 82 -27.44 2.82 -30.02
N GLY A 83 -26.34 2.26 -30.56
CA GLY A 83 -25.71 2.70 -31.82
C GLY A 83 -24.31 3.29 -31.68
N ALA A 84 -23.82 3.53 -30.45
CA ALA A 84 -22.41 3.83 -30.24
C ALA A 84 -21.58 2.54 -30.44
N GLU A 85 -20.66 2.54 -31.42
CA GLU A 85 -19.66 1.47 -31.55
C GLU A 85 -18.67 1.57 -30.39
N ILE A 86 -18.92 0.78 -29.35
CA ILE A 86 -17.98 0.59 -28.26
C ILE A 86 -17.22 -0.69 -28.54
N ASP A 87 -15.90 -0.56 -28.60
CA ASP A 87 -15.03 -1.73 -28.66
C ASP A 87 -15.18 -2.55 -27.37
N LYS A 88 -15.59 -3.82 -27.54
CA LYS A 88 -15.72 -4.80 -26.46
C LYS A 88 -14.42 -4.97 -25.67
N SER A 89 -13.26 -4.75 -26.31
CA SER A 89 -11.95 -4.79 -25.67
C SER A 89 -11.82 -3.74 -24.55
N VAL A 90 -12.47 -2.58 -24.69
CA VAL A 90 -12.44 -1.49 -23.69
C VAL A 90 -13.24 -1.87 -22.45
N ILE A 91 -14.35 -2.58 -22.62
CA ILE A 91 -15.17 -3.09 -21.51
C ILE A 91 -14.37 -4.12 -20.71
N GLU A 92 -13.82 -5.12 -21.40
CA GLU A 92 -13.06 -6.20 -20.79
C GLU A 92 -11.81 -5.67 -20.08
N PHE A 93 -11.17 -4.64 -20.65
CA PHE A 93 -10.07 -3.92 -20.02
C PHE A 93 -10.50 -3.19 -18.74
N GLY A 94 -11.62 -2.45 -18.77
CA GLY A 94 -12.13 -1.77 -17.58
C GLY A 94 -12.46 -2.72 -16.42
N GLU A 95 -13.06 -3.87 -16.74
CA GLU A 95 -13.39 -4.93 -15.77
C GLU A 95 -12.16 -5.62 -15.18
N SER A 96 -11.14 -5.86 -16.00
CA SER A 96 -9.89 -6.49 -15.53
C SER A 96 -9.12 -5.54 -14.61
N GLU A 97 -8.98 -4.26 -14.98
CA GLU A 97 -8.32 -3.24 -14.17
C GLU A 97 -9.05 -3.00 -12.84
N TYR A 98 -10.38 -2.91 -12.86
CA TYR A 98 -11.15 -2.74 -11.63
C TYR A 98 -10.97 -3.92 -10.65
N ARG A 99 -10.95 -5.15 -11.16
CA ARG A 99 -10.68 -6.35 -10.34
C ARG A 99 -9.27 -6.34 -9.79
N LEU A 100 -8.29 -6.01 -10.61
CA LEU A 100 -6.89 -5.90 -10.23
C LEU A 100 -6.69 -4.88 -9.10
N TYR A 101 -7.11 -3.63 -9.30
CA TYR A 101 -6.96 -2.59 -8.28
C TYR A 101 -7.80 -2.85 -7.04
N THR A 102 -8.93 -3.55 -7.15
CA THR A 102 -9.68 -4.01 -5.96
C THR A 102 -8.88 -5.00 -5.14
N ALA A 103 -8.19 -5.96 -5.76
CA ALA A 103 -7.32 -6.90 -5.06
C ALA A 103 -6.10 -6.19 -4.44
N ARG A 104 -5.45 -5.29 -5.19
CA ARG A 104 -4.32 -4.49 -4.68
C ARG A 104 -4.72 -3.58 -3.52
N MET A 105 -5.88 -2.95 -3.59
CA MET A 105 -6.43 -2.14 -2.52
C MET A 105 -6.61 -2.97 -1.24
N LYS A 106 -7.21 -4.17 -1.34
CA LYS A 106 -7.43 -5.06 -0.19
C LYS A 106 -6.13 -5.49 0.47
N LEU A 107 -5.10 -5.80 -0.32
CA LEU A 107 -3.77 -6.13 0.17
C LEU A 107 -3.18 -4.98 1.02
N ILE A 108 -3.20 -3.75 0.50
CA ILE A 108 -2.68 -2.57 1.19
C ILE A 108 -3.50 -2.27 2.46
N GLU A 109 -4.84 -2.42 2.38
CA GLU A 109 -5.72 -2.24 3.53
C GLU A 109 -5.46 -3.26 4.64
N GLY A 110 -5.15 -4.51 4.30
CA GLY A 110 -4.74 -5.54 5.26
C GLY A 110 -3.48 -5.14 6.01
N LEU A 111 -2.43 -4.74 5.29
CA LEU A 111 -1.18 -4.26 5.89
C LEU A 111 -1.39 -3.04 6.81
N LEU A 112 -2.29 -2.13 6.44
CA LEU A 112 -2.62 -0.97 7.28
C LEU A 112 -3.41 -1.37 8.53
N VAL A 113 -4.33 -2.32 8.42
CA VAL A 113 -5.05 -2.88 9.59
C VAL A 113 -4.07 -3.54 10.55
N ASP A 114 -3.13 -4.34 10.05
CA ASP A 114 -2.13 -5.02 10.88
C ASP A 114 -1.25 -4.03 11.66
N ARG A 115 -1.02 -2.83 11.10
CA ARG A 115 -0.10 -1.83 11.68
C ARG A 115 -0.78 -0.76 12.52
N MET A 116 -1.98 -0.33 12.12
CA MET A 116 -2.69 0.80 12.72
C MET A 116 -3.94 0.35 13.49
N GLY A 117 -4.37 -0.90 13.32
CA GLY A 117 -5.60 -1.45 13.90
C GLY A 117 -6.88 -1.05 13.16
N TYR A 118 -6.79 -0.30 12.06
CA TYR A 118 -7.97 0.11 11.28
C TYR A 118 -7.65 0.36 9.81
N LYS A 119 -8.70 0.28 8.97
CA LYS A 119 -8.68 0.71 7.57
C LYS A 119 -9.09 2.19 7.46
N PRO A 120 -8.22 3.10 6.99
CA PRO A 120 -8.59 4.50 6.82
C PRO A 120 -9.74 4.69 5.84
N LYS A 121 -10.80 5.38 6.27
CA LYS A 121 -11.95 5.73 5.40
C LYS A 121 -11.54 6.68 4.28
N ARG A 122 -10.67 7.65 4.60
CA ARG A 122 -10.12 8.64 3.65
C ARG A 122 -8.63 8.80 3.93
N VAL A 123 -7.87 9.06 2.86
CA VAL A 123 -6.47 9.47 2.92
C VAL A 123 -6.39 10.79 2.16
N ASP A 124 -6.48 11.89 2.89
CA ASP A 124 -6.46 13.25 2.33
C ASP A 124 -5.10 13.94 2.55
N ASP A 125 -4.90 15.08 1.89
CA ASP A 125 -3.66 15.83 1.99
C ASP A 125 -3.40 16.32 3.42
N LYS A 126 -4.46 16.61 4.19
CA LYS A 126 -4.33 17.03 5.59
C LYS A 126 -3.73 15.92 6.45
N LEU A 127 -4.22 14.68 6.31
CA LEU A 127 -3.68 13.52 7.01
C LEU A 127 -2.21 13.28 6.62
N LEU A 128 -1.92 13.28 5.31
CA LEU A 128 -0.56 13.03 4.83
C LEU A 128 0.41 14.12 5.26
N ALA A 129 0.05 15.40 5.14
CA ALA A 129 0.88 16.51 5.61
C ALA A 129 1.16 16.43 7.11
N ALA A 130 0.15 16.15 7.93
CA ALA A 130 0.32 16.02 9.37
C ALA A 130 1.24 14.84 9.75
N LEU A 131 1.15 13.70 9.05
CA LEU A 131 2.05 12.57 9.27
C LEU A 131 3.47 12.87 8.80
N LYS A 132 3.62 13.50 7.63
CA LYS A 132 4.93 13.88 7.08
C LYS A 132 5.68 14.82 8.02
N GLN A 133 5.00 15.85 8.54
CA GLN A 133 5.59 16.76 9.51
C GLN A 133 6.11 16.04 10.76
N ARG A 134 5.34 15.06 11.29
CA ARG A 134 5.78 14.26 12.45
C ARG A 134 6.97 13.37 12.14
N ILE A 135 7.07 12.85 10.91
CA ILE A 135 8.20 12.04 10.46
C ILE A 135 9.46 12.90 10.34
N GLU A 136 9.35 14.10 9.79
CA GLU A 136 10.47 15.03 9.58
C GLU A 136 10.93 15.75 10.86
N SER A 137 10.10 15.77 11.91
CA SER A 137 10.43 16.39 13.20
C SER A 137 11.13 15.43 14.19
N ASN A 138 11.32 14.17 13.82
CA ASN A 138 12.05 13.15 14.59
C ASN A 138 13.48 13.02 14.08
#